data_AF-U3G8E8-F1
#
_entry.id   AF-U3G8E8-F1
#
_cell.length_a   1.000
_cell.length_b   1.000
_cell.length_c   1.000
_cell.angle_alpha   90.00
_cell.angle_beta   90.00
_cell.angle_gamma   90.00
#
_symmetry.space_group_name_H-M   'P 1'
#
loop_
_entity.id
_entity.type
_entity.pdbx_description
1 polymer ?
#
loop_
_entity_poly.entity_id
_entity_poly.type
_entity_poly.pdbx_seq_one_letter_code
_entity_poly.pdbx_strand_id
1 'polypeptide(L)'
;MSLNVDLKVFSANGYYDFVTPFYQTMLDLKAMPLLDADVRKNLSAGFYPSGHMVYLDGGSRTALKADLARLYDAATTDHQAVARIRMLQARKA
;
A
#
# COMPACT_ATOMS: atom_id res chain seq x y z
N MET A 1 4.58 5.14 10.02
CA MET A 1 4.71 6.17 8.96
C MET A 1 5.06 7.51 9.60
N SER A 2 6.15 7.54 10.37
CA SER A 2 6.56 8.70 11.18
C SER A 2 7.52 9.64 10.44
N LEU A 3 8.30 9.11 9.49
CA LEU A 3 9.23 9.91 8.67
C LEU A 3 8.57 10.51 7.42
N ASN A 4 7.57 9.82 6.88
CA ASN A 4 6.80 10.28 5.73
C ASN A 4 5.33 10.00 6.01
N VAL A 5 4.61 11.04 6.46
CA VAL A 5 3.18 10.98 6.77
C VAL A 5 2.33 10.85 5.49
N ASP A 6 2.89 11.24 4.34
CA ASP A 6 2.24 11.24 3.03
C ASP A 6 2.44 9.92 2.25
N LEU A 7 3.23 8.97 2.79
CA LEU A 7 3.51 7.68 2.14
C LEU A 7 2.21 6.92 1.89
N LYS A 8 1.93 6.51 0.66
CA LYS A 8 0.83 5.59 0.34
C LYS A 8 1.33 4.15 0.41
N VAL A 9 0.53 3.25 0.98
CA VAL A 9 0.84 1.82 1.07
C VAL A 9 -0.35 1.01 0.56
N PHE A 10 -0.08 0.08 -0.33
CA PHE A 10 -1.04 -0.90 -0.84
C PHE A 10 -0.52 -2.30 -0.57
N SER A 11 -1.32 -3.11 0.12
CA SER A 11 -1.04 -4.54 0.31
C SER A 11 -1.85 -5.37 -0.67
N ALA A 12 -1.19 -6.13 -1.54
CA ALA A 12 -1.84 -7.10 -2.43
C ALA A 12 -1.83 -8.48 -1.80
N ASN A 13 -3.01 -9.09 -1.64
CA ASN A 13 -3.17 -10.34 -0.87
C ASN A 13 -3.87 -11.40 -1.73
N GLY A 14 -3.33 -12.63 -1.76
CA GLY A 14 -3.99 -13.77 -2.36
C GLY A 14 -4.97 -14.44 -1.39
N TYR A 15 -6.16 -14.82 -1.84
CA TYR A 15 -7.11 -15.60 -1.03
C TYR A 15 -6.58 -16.99 -0.65
N TYR A 16 -5.69 -17.56 -1.48
CA TYR A 16 -5.15 -18.91 -1.33
C TYR A 16 -3.66 -18.90 -0.95
N ASP A 17 -3.20 -17.83 -0.31
CA ASP A 17 -1.81 -17.71 0.15
C ASP A 17 -1.57 -18.53 1.42
N PHE A 18 -0.62 -19.48 1.35
CA PHE A 18 -0.18 -20.31 2.47
C PHE A 18 1.13 -19.85 3.11
N VAL A 19 1.85 -18.92 2.47
CA VAL A 19 3.10 -18.35 3.00
C VAL A 19 2.78 -17.22 3.97
N THR A 20 1.85 -16.35 3.58
CA THR A 20 1.24 -15.34 4.44
C THR A 20 -0.27 -15.59 4.51
N PRO A 21 -0.75 -16.40 5.49
CA PRO A 21 -2.13 -16.83 5.56
C PRO A 21 -3.13 -15.69 5.45
N PHE A 22 -4.23 -15.97 4.76
CA PHE A 22 -5.29 -15.00 4.50
C PHE A 22 -5.69 -14.23 5.76
N TYR A 23 -5.81 -12.91 5.62
CA TYR A 23 -6.21 -11.95 6.65
C TYR A 23 -5.17 -11.62 7.75
N GLN A 24 -4.07 -12.36 7.90
CA GLN A 24 -3.03 -12.03 8.88
C GLN A 24 -2.48 -10.61 8.66
N THR A 25 -2.19 -10.25 7.40
CA THR A 25 -1.74 -8.90 7.05
C THR A 25 -2.71 -7.80 7.47
N MET A 26 -4.03 -8.05 7.43
CA MET A 26 -5.01 -7.06 7.86
C MET A 26 -4.98 -6.82 9.37
N LEU A 27 -4.72 -7.88 10.15
CA LEU A 27 -4.52 -7.75 11.59
C LEU A 27 -3.27 -6.94 11.90
N ASP A 28 -2.17 -7.22 11.18
CA ASP A 28 -0.90 -6.50 11.35
C ASP A 28 -1.05 -5.02 11.02
N LEU A 29 -1.65 -4.69 9.86
CA LEU A 29 -1.92 -3.30 9.45
C LEU A 29 -2.84 -2.58 10.46
N LYS A 30 -3.83 -3.27 11.03
CA LYS A 30 -4.72 -2.70 12.04
C LYS A 30 -3.99 -2.40 13.35
N ALA A 31 -3.07 -3.28 13.74
CA ALA A 31 -2.28 -3.20 14.97
C ALA A 31 -1.11 -2.21 14.89
N MET A 32 -0.75 -1.72 13.69
CA MET A 32 0.29 -0.71 13.54
C MET A 32 0.04 0.53 14.43
N PRO A 33 1.05 0.98 15.20
CA PRO A 33 0.93 2.13 16.09
C PRO A 33 1.03 3.45 15.30
N LEU A 34 0.05 3.72 14.45
CA LEU A 34 -0.08 4.99 13.75
C LEU A 34 -0.66 6.04 14.69
N LEU A 35 0.07 7.13 14.90
CA LEU A 35 -0.29 8.21 15.83
C LEU A 35 -1.45 9.07 15.33
N ASP A 36 -1.58 9.22 14.01
CA ASP A 36 -2.59 10.05 13.36
C ASP A 36 -3.57 9.17 12.57
N ALA A 37 -4.87 9.42 12.78
CA ALA A 37 -5.96 8.72 12.09
C ALA A 37 -5.97 9.04 10.58
N ASP A 38 -5.54 10.23 10.17
CA ASP A 38 -5.46 10.60 8.76
C ASP A 38 -4.36 9.83 8.04
N VAL A 39 -3.24 9.55 8.71
CA VAL A 39 -2.15 8.72 8.16
C VAL A 39 -2.63 7.28 7.91
N ARG A 40 -3.59 6.78 8.70
CA ARG A 40 -4.17 5.45 8.48
C ARG A 40 -4.95 5.35 7.15
N LYS A 41 -5.48 6.47 6.63
CA LYS A 41 -6.16 6.51 5.32
C LYS A 41 -5.21 6.24 4.15
N ASN A 42 -3.90 6.31 4.38
CA ASN A 42 -2.90 6.00 3.38
C ASN A 42 -2.58 4.50 3.26
N LEU A 43 -3.15 3.66 4.14
CA LEU A 43 -3.08 2.21 4.04
C LEU A 43 -4.28 1.68 3.26
N SER A 44 -4.02 0.82 2.28
CA SER A 44 -5.04 0.16 1.47
C SER A 44 -4.66 -1.31 1.22
N ALA A 45 -5.65 -2.15 0.94
CA ALA A 45 -5.43 -3.57 0.66
C ALA A 45 -6.34 -4.05 -0.46
N GLY A 46 -5.82 -4.92 -1.32
CA GLY A 46 -6.54 -5.64 -2.36
C GLY A 46 -6.48 -7.14 -2.13
N PHE A 47 -7.53 -7.84 -2.55
CA PHE A 47 -7.67 -9.28 -2.41
C PHE A 47 -7.98 -9.93 -3.75
N TYR A 48 -7.21 -10.95 -4.10
CA TYR A 48 -7.22 -11.54 -5.42
C TYR A 48 -7.44 -13.06 -5.35
N PRO A 49 -8.17 -13.66 -6.32
CA PRO A 49 -8.36 -15.11 -6.41
C PRO A 49 -7.07 -15.82 -6.88
N SER A 50 -6.01 -15.72 -6.08
CA SER A 50 -4.67 -16.22 -6.35
C SER A 50 -4.00 -16.76 -5.08
N GLY A 51 -2.84 -17.43 -5.25
CA GLY A 51 -1.94 -17.75 -4.15
C GLY A 51 -1.01 -16.58 -3.79
N HIS A 52 0.12 -16.90 -3.14
CA HIS A 52 1.12 -15.95 -2.64
C HIS A 52 1.60 -14.95 -3.71
N MET A 53 2.01 -15.46 -4.87
CA MET A 53 2.49 -14.64 -5.97
C MET A 53 1.30 -14.24 -6.84
N VAL A 54 0.57 -13.19 -6.41
CA VAL A 54 -0.67 -12.70 -7.05
C VAL A 54 -0.55 -12.54 -8.56
N TYR A 55 0.60 -12.05 -9.01
CA TYR A 55 0.87 -11.78 -10.42
C TYR A 55 1.08 -13.02 -11.29
N LEU A 56 1.17 -14.23 -10.73
CA LEU A 56 1.26 -15.45 -11.54
C LEU A 56 -0.09 -15.85 -12.13
N ASP A 57 -1.20 -15.59 -11.43
CA ASP A 57 -2.55 -15.76 -11.96
C ASP A 57 -2.88 -14.65 -12.97
N GLY A 58 -3.47 -15.00 -14.12
CA GLY A 58 -3.70 -14.07 -15.22
C GLY A 58 -4.74 -12.99 -14.94
N GLY A 59 -5.86 -13.37 -14.32
CA GLY A 59 -6.92 -12.44 -13.94
C GLY A 59 -6.47 -11.51 -12.83
N SER A 60 -5.87 -12.07 -11.79
CA SER A 60 -5.34 -11.36 -10.64
C SER A 60 -4.21 -10.41 -11.03
N ARG A 61 -3.30 -10.80 -11.92
CA ARG A 61 -2.25 -9.91 -12.47
C ARG A 61 -2.84 -8.68 -13.16
N THR A 62 -3.90 -8.87 -13.94
CA THR A 62 -4.57 -7.76 -14.66
C THR A 62 -5.23 -6.80 -13.68
N ALA A 63 -5.95 -7.33 -12.68
CA ALA A 63 -6.55 -6.52 -11.62
C ALA A 63 -5.48 -5.78 -10.79
N LEU A 64 -4.43 -6.47 -10.36
CA LEU A 64 -3.31 -5.91 -9.62
C LEU A 64 -2.65 -4.75 -10.37
N LYS A 65 -2.43 -4.88 -11.68
CA LYS A 65 -1.90 -3.78 -12.50
C LYS A 65 -2.79 -2.53 -12.42
N ALA A 66 -4.11 -2.70 -12.49
CA ALA A 66 -5.04 -1.58 -12.42
C ALA A 66 -5.06 -0.92 -11.03
N ASP A 67 -4.95 -1.71 -9.96
CA ASP A 67 -4.80 -1.19 -8.59
C ASP A 67 -3.50 -0.42 -8.40
N LEU A 68 -2.37 -0.95 -8.91
CA LEU A 68 -1.08 -0.27 -8.84
C LEU A 68 -1.08 1.04 -9.64
N ALA A 69 -1.73 1.09 -10.80
CA ALA A 69 -1.88 2.34 -11.55
C ALA A 69 -2.61 3.41 -10.71
N ARG A 70 -3.73 3.04 -10.06
CA ARG A 70 -4.44 3.95 -9.14
C ARG A 70 -3.59 4.40 -7.97
N LEU A 71 -2.80 3.50 -7.38
CA LEU A 71 -1.86 3.84 -6.30
C LEU A 71 -0.83 4.87 -6.76
N TYR A 72 -0.22 4.67 -7.93
CA TYR A 72 0.79 5.57 -8.46
C TYR A 72 0.20 6.94 -8.80
N ASP A 73 -1.00 6.98 -9.40
CA ASP A 73 -1.70 8.24 -9.65
C ASP A 73 -1.96 8.98 -8.33
N ALA A 74 -2.53 8.31 -7.33
CA ALA A 74 -2.79 8.91 -6.02
C ALA A 74 -1.53 9.39 -5.29
N ALA A 75 -0.40 8.72 -5.49
CA ALA A 75 0.87 9.08 -4.86
C ALA A 75 1.60 10.23 -5.56
N THR A 76 1.35 10.45 -6.85
CA THR A 76 2.12 11.41 -7.67
C THR A 76 1.35 12.68 -8.03
N THR A 77 0.02 12.64 -8.02
CA THR A 77 -0.84 13.77 -8.38
C THR A 77 -1.10 14.74 -7.22
N ASP A 78 -0.91 14.31 -5.96
CA ASP A 78 -0.95 15.22 -4.80
C ASP A 78 0.35 16.05 -4.74
N HIS A 79 0.34 17.17 -5.46
CA HIS A 79 1.51 18.06 -5.55
C HIS A 79 1.96 18.62 -4.20
N GLN A 80 1.05 18.80 -3.25
CA GLN A 80 1.41 19.30 -1.91
C GLN A 80 2.13 18.22 -1.10
N ALA A 81 1.63 16.99 -1.11
CA ALA A 81 2.30 15.84 -0.51
C ALA A 81 3.68 15.62 -1.13
N VAL A 82 3.78 15.65 -2.46
CA VAL A 82 5.07 15.49 -3.17
C VAL A 82 6.06 16.58 -2.77
N ALA A 83 5.63 17.84 -2.66
CA ALA A 83 6.49 18.93 -2.19
C ALA A 83 6.99 18.69 -0.76
N ARG A 84 6.12 18.27 0.16
CA ARG A 84 6.50 17.92 1.55
C ARG A 84 7.54 16.79 1.59
N ILE A 85 7.31 15.73 0.81
CA ILE A 85 8.24 14.59 0.71
C ILE A 85 9.62 15.03 0.23
N ARG A 86 9.68 15.86 -0.83
CA ARG A 86 10.96 16.39 -1.36
C ARG A 86 11.69 17.26 -0.33
N MET A 87 10.97 18.09 0.43
CA MET A 87 11.56 18.86 1.53
C MET A 87 12.13 17.96 2.64
N LEU A 88 11.42 16.89 3.00
CA LEU A 88 11.90 15.92 3.99
C LEU A 88 13.18 15.20 3.53
N GLN A 89 13.27 14.86 2.24
CA GLN A 89 14.47 14.26 1.65
C GLN A 89 15.67 15.22 1.67
N ALA A 90 15.46 16.49 1.32
CA ALA A 90 16.51 17.51 1.32
C ALA A 90 17.07 17.81 2.72
N ARG A 91 16.24 17.73 3.77
CA ARG A 91 16.67 17.92 5.17
C ARG A 91 17.54 16.79 5.73
N LYS A 92 17.52 15.62 5.09
CA LYS A 92 18.24 14.42 5.53
C LYS A 92 19.59 14.24 4.81
N ALA A 93 19.82 14.99 3.73
CA ALA A 93 21.09 15.10 3.03
C ALA A 93 21.98 16.14 3.72
#